data_AF-A0A3A6HSE0-F1
#
_entry.id   AF-A0A3A6HSE0-F1
#
_cell.length_a   1.000
_cell.length_b   1.000
_cell.length_c   1.000
_cell.angle_alpha   90.00
_cell.angle_beta   90.00
_cell.angle_gamma   90.00
#
_symmetry.space_group_name_H-M   'P 1'
#
loop_
_entity.id
_entity.type
_entity.pdbx_description
1 polymer ?
#
loop_
_entity_poly.entity_id
_entity_poly.type
_entity_poly.pdbx_seq_one_letter_code
_entity_poly.pdbx_strand_id
1 'polypeptide(L)'
;MSKNREERANYYLYIDGQAVPVSEQIYRVYQHYERKEEYFSYDLKTEKFQKDTASFLPSREDSYERLLEKDRQFAAPGKNVEQLALEHLEAEQIRFCLAQLNEDEQELIFLLFYQEKTEQEVGNILHISHQAVNKRKRVLLLKLRKIFEEFF
;
A
#
# COMPACT_ATOMS: atom_id res chain seq x y z
N MET A 1 35.62 -13.54 -64.10
CA MET A 1 36.03 -14.78 -63.40
C MET A 1 36.92 -14.40 -62.21
N SER A 2 36.38 -14.40 -60.98
CA SER A 2 37.09 -14.82 -59.75
C SER A 2 36.36 -14.28 -58.51
N LYS A 3 35.66 -15.22 -57.84
CA LYS A 3 35.40 -15.32 -56.40
C LYS A 3 34.70 -14.13 -55.68
N ASN A 4 33.38 -14.09 -55.82
CA ASN A 4 32.51 -13.72 -54.70
C ASN A 4 32.64 -14.82 -53.65
N ARG A 5 33.58 -14.67 -52.71
CA ARG A 5 33.67 -15.50 -51.52
C ARG A 5 32.89 -14.78 -50.42
N GLU A 6 31.57 -14.67 -50.61
CA GLU A 6 30.68 -14.45 -49.46
C GLU A 6 30.78 -15.73 -48.63
N GLU A 7 31.59 -15.68 -47.57
CA GLU A 7 31.51 -16.64 -46.49
C GLU A 7 30.07 -16.61 -46.00
N ARG A 8 29.25 -17.57 -46.45
CA ARG A 8 27.91 -17.78 -45.90
C ARG A 8 28.11 -18.23 -44.46
N ALA A 9 28.23 -17.26 -43.56
CA ALA A 9 28.16 -17.53 -42.13
C ALA A 9 26.83 -18.22 -41.89
N ASN A 10 26.89 -19.50 -41.54
CA ASN A 10 25.71 -20.24 -41.15
C ASN A 10 25.36 -19.78 -39.74
N TYR A 11 24.23 -19.09 -39.59
CA TYR A 11 23.73 -18.62 -38.30
C TYR A 11 22.87 -19.70 -37.66
N TYR A 12 23.05 -19.90 -36.36
CA TYR A 12 22.29 -20.88 -35.59
C TYR A 12 21.78 -20.23 -34.30
N LEU A 13 20.59 -20.62 -33.87
CA LEU A 13 20.06 -20.34 -32.54
C LEU A 13 19.93 -21.67 -31.78
N TYR A 14 20.15 -21.62 -30.46
CA TYR A 14 19.98 -22.79 -29.62
C TYR A 14 18.63 -22.71 -28.91
N ILE A 15 17.73 -23.63 -29.27
CA ILE A 15 16.40 -23.74 -28.65
C ILE A 15 16.34 -25.12 -28.01
N ASP A 16 16.10 -25.16 -26.69
CA ASP A 16 16.10 -26.40 -25.89
C ASP A 16 17.37 -27.26 -26.07
N GLY A 17 18.52 -26.60 -26.23
CA GLY A 17 19.81 -27.24 -26.46
C GLY A 17 20.06 -27.75 -27.88
N GLN A 18 19.13 -27.56 -28.82
CA GLN A 18 19.29 -27.94 -30.22
C GLN A 18 19.68 -26.74 -31.09
N ALA A 19 20.67 -26.94 -31.97
CA ALA A 19 21.10 -25.91 -32.93
C ALA A 19 20.14 -25.85 -34.13
N VAL A 20 19.40 -24.76 -34.24
CA VAL A 20 18.45 -24.48 -35.31
C VAL A 20 19.07 -23.48 -36.30
N PRO A 21 19.28 -23.83 -37.58
CA PRO A 21 19.80 -22.90 -38.58
C PRO A 21 18.78 -21.80 -38.88
N VAL A 22 19.24 -20.55 -38.93
CA VAL A 22 18.40 -19.37 -39.17
C VAL A 22 19.03 -18.44 -40.20
N SER A 23 18.24 -17.51 -40.73
CA SER A 23 18.77 -16.43 -41.55
C SER A 23 19.52 -15.40 -40.69
N GLU A 24 20.44 -14.66 -41.32
CA GLU A 24 21.16 -13.57 -40.66
C GLU A 24 20.22 -12.54 -40.02
N GLN A 25 19.11 -12.21 -40.71
CA GLN A 25 18.13 -11.25 -40.22
C GLN A 25 17.50 -11.72 -38.91
N ILE A 26 17.10 -12.99 -38.84
CA ILE A 26 16.53 -13.59 -37.62
C ILE A 26 17.56 -13.61 -36.50
N TYR A 27 18.80 -14.02 -36.80
CA TYR A 27 19.88 -14.06 -35.82
C TYR A 27 20.17 -12.68 -35.20
N ARG A 28 20.28 -11.64 -36.04
CA ARG A 28 20.52 -10.27 -35.57
C ARG A 28 19.38 -9.75 -34.70
N VAL A 29 18.13 -10.03 -35.07
CA VAL A 29 16.96 -9.65 -34.26
C VAL A 29 16.98 -10.38 -32.92
N TYR A 30 17.23 -11.69 -32.91
CA TYR A 30 17.32 -12.46 -31.67
C TYR A 30 18.39 -11.90 -30.72
N GLN A 31 19.60 -11.69 -31.23
CA GLN A 31 20.71 -11.12 -30.44
C GLN A 31 20.40 -9.72 -29.89
N HIS A 32 19.70 -8.89 -30.68
CA HIS A 32 19.25 -7.58 -30.22
C HIS A 32 18.29 -7.69 -29.02
N TYR A 33 17.34 -8.62 -29.06
CA TYR A 33 16.40 -8.83 -27.97
C TYR A 33 17.05 -9.50 -26.75
N GLU A 34 17.95 -10.48 -26.92
CA GLU A 34 18.69 -11.05 -25.79
C GLU A 34 19.48 -9.98 -25.04
N ARG A 35 20.20 -9.11 -25.76
CA ARG A 35 20.94 -8.02 -25.12
C ARG A 35 20.01 -7.07 -24.38
N LYS A 36 18.82 -6.81 -24.94
CA LYS A 36 17.79 -5.97 -24.30
C LYS A 36 17.25 -6.63 -23.04
N GLU A 37 16.98 -7.93 -23.05
CA GLU A 37 16.56 -8.68 -21.87
C GLU A 37 17.63 -8.67 -20.78
N GLU A 38 18.90 -8.91 -21.14
CA GLU A 38 20.02 -8.83 -20.20
C GLU A 38 20.15 -7.42 -19.59
N TYR A 39 19.90 -6.37 -20.38
CA TYR A 39 19.94 -5.01 -19.89
C TYR A 39 18.90 -4.74 -18.80
N PHE A 40 17.65 -5.16 -19.00
CA PHE A 40 16.58 -4.98 -18.02
C PHE A 40 16.66 -5.95 -16.83
N SER A 41 17.10 -7.19 -17.06
CA SER A 41 17.18 -8.20 -16.01
C SER A 41 18.40 -8.04 -15.10
N TYR A 42 19.52 -7.54 -15.64
CA TYR A 42 20.80 -7.49 -14.93
C TYR A 42 21.44 -6.11 -14.91
N ASP A 43 21.69 -5.47 -16.06
CA ASP A 43 22.52 -4.25 -16.11
C ASP A 43 21.92 -3.07 -15.35
N LEU A 44 20.59 -2.90 -15.40
CA LEU A 44 19.92 -1.82 -14.68
C LEU A 44 19.93 -2.04 -13.16
N LYS A 45 20.01 -3.30 -12.73
CA LYS A 45 19.87 -3.72 -11.32
C LYS A 45 21.20 -3.96 -10.61
N THR A 46 22.32 -3.76 -11.31
CA THR A 46 23.66 -4.04 -10.78
C THR A 46 24.54 -2.80 -10.80
N GLU A 47 25.32 -2.63 -9.73
CA GLU A 47 26.35 -1.58 -9.66
C GLU A 47 27.56 -1.98 -10.50
N LYS A 48 28.21 -1.00 -11.14
CA LYS A 48 29.38 -1.24 -11.97
C LYS A 48 30.59 -0.49 -11.44
N PHE A 49 31.67 -1.22 -11.19
CA PHE A 49 32.94 -0.61 -10.80
C PHE A 49 33.76 -0.21 -12.03
N GLN A 50 34.10 1.06 -12.14
CA GLN A 50 34.97 1.59 -13.19
C GLN A 50 36.41 1.58 -12.72
N LYS A 51 37.23 0.70 -13.30
CA LYS A 51 38.64 0.52 -12.89
C LYS A 51 39.49 1.77 -13.14
N ASP A 52 39.24 2.49 -14.23
CA ASP A 52 40.08 3.61 -14.67
C ASP A 52 39.96 4.83 -13.73
N THR A 53 38.77 5.05 -13.16
CA THR A 53 38.50 6.15 -12.23
C THR A 53 38.37 5.67 -10.78
N ALA A 54 38.48 4.35 -10.55
CA ALA A 54 38.22 3.69 -9.28
C ALA A 54 36.90 4.12 -8.62
N SER A 55 35.84 4.25 -9.42
CA SER A 55 34.53 4.76 -8.99
C SER A 55 33.43 3.71 -9.18
N PHE A 56 32.40 3.79 -8.34
CA PHE A 56 31.20 2.96 -8.46
C PHE A 56 30.10 3.74 -9.19
N LEU A 57 29.59 3.17 -10.27
CA LEU A 57 28.37 3.62 -10.91
C LEU A 57 27.19 2.89 -10.25
N PRO A 58 26.27 3.61 -9.57
CA PRO A 58 25.14 2.99 -8.90
C PRO A 58 24.18 2.35 -9.92
N SER A 59 23.45 1.33 -9.47
CA SER A 59 22.37 0.75 -10.25
C SER A 59 21.25 1.77 -10.46
N ARG A 60 20.51 1.62 -11.57
CA ARG A 60 19.39 2.50 -11.90
C ARG A 60 18.06 1.97 -11.36
N GLU A 61 17.96 0.66 -11.20
CA GLU A 61 16.80 -0.06 -10.67
C GLU A 61 17.27 -1.01 -9.55
N ASP A 62 16.31 -1.57 -8.82
CA ASP A 62 16.54 -2.63 -7.81
C ASP A 62 15.61 -3.80 -8.14
N SER A 63 16.01 -5.02 -7.79
CA SER A 63 15.18 -6.21 -8.01
C SER A 63 14.03 -6.27 -7.02
N TYR A 64 12.82 -6.61 -7.50
CA TYR A 64 11.64 -6.72 -6.66
C TYR A 64 11.84 -7.71 -5.50
N GLU A 65 12.49 -8.84 -5.76
CA GLU A 65 12.81 -9.89 -4.78
C GLU A 65 13.67 -9.35 -3.64
N ARG A 66 14.75 -8.62 -3.95
CA ARG A 66 15.62 -7.96 -2.95
C ARG A 66 14.87 -6.90 -2.15
N LEU A 67 13.92 -6.20 -2.76
CA LEU A 67 13.10 -5.23 -2.05
C LEU A 67 12.17 -5.92 -1.06
N LEU A 68 11.60 -7.08 -1.44
CA LEU A 68 10.79 -7.92 -0.54
C LEU A 68 11.62 -8.48 0.61
N GLU A 69 12.84 -8.99 0.36
CA GLU A 69 13.74 -9.49 1.42
C GLU A 69 14.13 -8.43 2.46
N LYS A 70 14.04 -7.15 2.08
CA LYS A 70 14.30 -6.00 2.96
C LYS A 70 13.03 -5.47 3.63
N ASP A 71 11.93 -6.21 3.56
CA ASP A 71 10.61 -5.81 4.07
C ASP A 71 10.17 -4.42 3.55
N ARG A 72 10.55 -4.09 2.29
CA ARG A 72 10.21 -2.80 1.72
C ARG A 72 8.70 -2.71 1.52
N GLN A 73 8.08 -1.77 2.22
CA GLN A 73 6.66 -1.48 2.05
C GLN A 73 6.44 -0.70 0.74
N PHE A 74 5.49 -1.17 -0.06
CA PHE A 74 5.04 -0.49 -1.27
C PHE A 74 3.74 0.25 -0.99
N ALA A 75 3.53 1.38 -1.68
CA ALA A 75 2.27 2.11 -1.58
C ALA A 75 1.13 1.21 -2.10
N ALA A 76 0.22 0.83 -1.20
CA ALA A 76 -1.00 0.14 -1.54
C ALA A 76 -2.17 1.15 -1.54
N PRO A 77 -3.17 1.00 -2.43
CA PRO A 77 -4.40 1.76 -2.31
C PRO A 77 -5.12 1.32 -1.03
N GLY A 78 -5.30 2.24 -0.07
CA GLY A 78 -5.99 1.98 1.18
C GLY A 78 -5.27 2.58 2.40
N LYS A 79 -5.78 2.26 3.59
CA LYS A 79 -5.14 2.64 4.86
C LYS A 79 -3.96 1.72 5.11
N ASN A 80 -2.84 2.29 5.57
CA ASN A 80 -1.70 1.48 5.96
C ASN A 80 -1.99 0.75 7.29
N VAL A 81 -1.15 -0.22 7.65
CA VAL A 81 -1.34 -1.03 8.87
C VAL A 81 -1.35 -0.16 10.12
N GLU A 82 -0.50 0.87 10.17
CA GLU A 82 -0.44 1.82 11.29
C GLU A 82 -1.74 2.60 11.47
N GLN A 83 -2.33 3.09 10.38
CA GLN A 83 -3.62 3.78 10.38
C GLN A 83 -4.75 2.85 10.84
N LEU A 84 -4.77 1.60 10.36
CA LEU A 84 -5.75 0.61 10.81
C LEU A 84 -5.61 0.31 12.30
N ALA A 85 -4.37 0.19 12.79
CA ALA A 85 -4.11 -0.03 14.21
C ALA A 85 -4.52 1.17 15.05
N LEU A 86 -4.26 2.39 14.59
CA LEU A 86 -4.66 3.63 15.25
C LEU A 86 -6.18 3.75 15.34
N GLU A 87 -6.90 3.53 14.24
CA GLU A 87 -8.38 3.57 14.23
C GLU A 87 -8.99 2.50 15.14
N HIS A 88 -8.39 1.31 15.19
CA HIS A 88 -8.84 0.27 16.10
C HIS A 88 -8.65 0.69 17.57
N LEU A 89 -7.49 1.26 17.90
CA LEU A 89 -7.19 1.77 19.24
C LEU A 89 -8.14 2.90 19.63
N GLU A 90 -8.35 3.89 18.76
CA GLU A 90 -9.32 4.98 18.98
C GLU A 90 -10.73 4.44 19.22
N ALA A 91 -11.15 3.44 18.44
CA ALA A 91 -12.45 2.81 18.61
C ALA A 91 -12.56 2.05 19.95
N GLU A 92 -11.48 1.42 20.43
CA GLU A 92 -11.42 0.80 21.77
C GLU A 92 -11.54 1.83 22.89
N GLN A 93 -10.83 2.95 22.77
CA GLN A 93 -10.87 4.05 23.74
C GLN A 93 -12.29 4.63 23.86
N ILE A 94 -12.98 4.84 22.74
CA ILE A 94 -14.37 5.31 22.73
C ILE A 94 -15.31 4.25 23.33
N ARG A 95 -15.16 2.96 22.98
CA ARG A 95 -15.94 1.87 23.58
C ARG A 95 -15.77 1.81 25.09
N PHE A 96 -14.54 1.99 25.58
CA PHE A 96 -14.25 2.06 27.00
C PHE A 96 -15.02 3.22 27.66
N CYS A 97 -14.96 4.43 27.09
CA CYS A 97 -15.67 5.59 27.62
C CYS A 97 -17.20 5.38 27.66
N LEU A 98 -17.77 4.80 26.61
CA LEU A 98 -19.22 4.51 26.53
C LEU A 98 -19.67 3.47 27.55
N ALA A 99 -18.82 2.49 27.88
CA ALA A 99 -19.11 1.48 28.90
C ALA A 99 -19.21 2.04 30.33
N GLN A 100 -18.65 3.23 30.58
CA GLN A 100 -18.72 3.92 31.88
C GLN A 100 -20.01 4.75 32.06
N LEU A 101 -20.82 4.88 31.01
CA LEU A 101 -22.10 5.57 31.06
C LEU A 101 -23.16 4.70 31.75
N ASN A 102 -24.12 5.34 32.43
CA ASN A 102 -25.29 4.64 32.92
C ASN A 102 -26.30 4.36 31.78
N GLU A 103 -27.33 3.55 32.05
CA GLU A 103 -28.32 3.14 31.05
C GLU A 103 -29.01 4.33 30.35
N ASP A 104 -29.48 5.33 31.11
CA ASP A 104 -30.12 6.53 30.55
C ASP A 104 -29.17 7.33 29.64
N GLU A 105 -27.90 7.43 30.01
CA GLU A 105 -26.86 8.11 29.24
C GLU A 105 -26.51 7.33 27.96
N GLN A 106 -26.43 6.00 28.04
CA GLN A 106 -26.21 5.13 26.89
C GLN A 106 -27.38 5.20 25.91
N GLU A 107 -28.62 5.19 26.40
CA GLU A 107 -29.82 5.34 25.57
C GLU A 107 -29.85 6.71 24.87
N LEU A 108 -29.44 7.78 25.56
CA LEU A 108 -29.32 9.10 24.94
C LEU A 108 -28.26 9.14 23.84
N ILE A 109 -27.09 8.50 24.02
CA ILE A 109 -26.09 8.36 22.97
C ILE A 109 -26.65 7.56 21.79
N PHE A 110 -27.28 6.43 22.07
CA PHE A 110 -27.84 5.55 21.05
C PHE A 110 -28.84 6.28 20.16
N LEU A 111 -29.80 6.98 20.76
CA LEU A 111 -30.80 7.73 20.01
C LEU A 111 -30.20 8.87 19.18
N LEU A 112 -29.26 9.63 19.73
CA LEU A 112 -28.71 10.81 19.05
C LEU A 112 -27.67 10.48 17.98
N PHE A 113 -26.79 9.50 18.22
CA PHE A 113 -25.61 9.27 17.39
C PHE A 113 -25.66 7.96 16.59
N TYR A 114 -26.37 6.93 17.07
CA TYR A 114 -26.52 5.67 16.32
C TYR A 114 -27.81 5.62 15.50
N GLN A 115 -28.90 6.18 16.02
CA GLN A 115 -30.19 6.28 15.33
C GLN A 115 -30.40 7.64 14.63
N GLU A 116 -29.43 8.55 14.77
CA GLU A 116 -29.43 9.90 14.17
C GLU A 116 -30.73 10.69 14.43
N LYS A 117 -31.38 10.46 15.58
CA LYS A 117 -32.60 11.20 15.95
C LYS A 117 -32.26 12.64 16.30
N THR A 118 -33.15 13.54 15.90
CA THR A 118 -33.07 14.93 16.31
C THR A 118 -33.36 15.08 17.80
N GLU A 119 -32.84 16.13 18.43
CA GLU A 119 -33.09 16.42 19.85
C GLU A 119 -34.60 16.56 20.16
N GLN A 120 -35.41 16.96 19.18
CA GLN A 120 -36.85 17.07 19.31
C GLN A 120 -37.53 15.69 19.31
N GLU A 121 -37.14 14.80 18.40
CA GLU A 121 -37.64 13.41 18.38
C GLU A 121 -37.26 12.66 19.66
N VAL A 122 -36.01 12.82 20.13
CA VAL A 122 -35.56 12.23 21.39
C VAL A 122 -36.38 12.76 22.58
N GLY A 123 -36.71 14.06 22.60
CA GLY A 123 -37.58 14.63 23.61
C GLY A 123 -38.97 13.99 23.62
N ASN A 124 -39.54 13.75 22.44
CA ASN A 124 -40.82 13.05 22.31
C ASN A 124 -40.75 11.60 22.80
N ILE A 125 -39.68 10.87 22.46
CA ILE A 125 -39.46 9.47 22.86
C ILE A 125 -39.29 9.34 24.37
N LEU A 126 -38.48 10.22 24.97
CA LEU A 126 -38.16 10.20 26.40
C LEU A 126 -39.18 10.99 27.26
N HIS A 127 -40.23 11.53 26.64
CA HIS A 127 -41.25 12.37 27.29
C HIS A 127 -40.66 13.55 28.09
N ILE A 128 -39.63 14.20 27.54
CA ILE A 128 -38.98 15.39 28.11
C ILE A 128 -38.91 16.52 27.09
N SER A 129 -38.70 17.74 27.57
CA SER A 129 -38.57 18.89 26.67
C SER A 129 -37.28 18.81 25.86
N HIS A 130 -37.30 19.37 24.63
CA HIS A 130 -36.11 19.55 23.80
C HIS A 130 -34.95 20.20 24.57
N GLN A 131 -35.24 21.19 25.42
CA GLN A 131 -34.24 21.87 26.24
C GLN A 131 -33.60 20.93 27.28
N ALA A 132 -34.37 20.01 27.84
CA ALA A 132 -33.85 18.98 28.74
C ALA A 132 -32.91 18.01 28.00
N VAL A 133 -33.28 17.60 26.78
CA VAL A 133 -32.41 16.76 25.92
C VAL A 133 -31.09 17.46 25.63
N ASN A 134 -31.13 18.71 25.18
CA ASN A 134 -29.93 19.50 24.88
C ASN A 134 -29.02 19.63 26.09
N LYS A 135 -29.59 19.95 27.27
CA LYS A 135 -28.84 20.02 28.53
C LYS A 135 -28.19 18.68 28.89
N ARG A 136 -28.94 17.58 28.81
CA ARG A 136 -28.42 16.22 29.09
C ARG A 136 -27.29 15.85 28.13
N LYS A 137 -27.48 16.05 26.82
CA LYS A 137 -26.45 15.84 25.79
C LYS A 137 -25.17 16.61 26.09
N ARG A 138 -25.26 17.89 26.44
CA ARG A 138 -24.08 18.71 26.75
C ARG A 138 -23.32 18.20 27.98
N VAL A 139 -24.03 17.86 29.05
CA VAL A 139 -23.43 17.30 30.27
C VAL A 139 -22.77 15.96 29.96
N LEU A 140 -23.43 15.11 29.18
CA LEU A 140 -22.95 13.80 28.78
C LEU A 140 -21.67 13.88 27.94
N LEU A 141 -21.60 14.76 26.95
CA LEU A 141 -20.40 14.95 26.14
C LEU A 141 -19.22 15.48 26.97
N LEU A 142 -19.48 16.36 27.94
CA LEU A 142 -18.45 16.80 28.89
C LEU A 142 -17.96 15.66 29.79
N LYS A 143 -18.86 14.77 30.22
CA LYS A 143 -18.51 13.57 31.00
C LYS A 143 -17.64 12.62 30.17
N LEU A 144 -18.04 12.31 28.94
CA LEU A 144 -17.25 11.47 28.03
C LEU A 144 -15.85 12.06 27.79
N ARG A 145 -15.76 13.37 27.56
CA ARG A 145 -14.47 14.06 27.41
C ARG A 145 -13.59 13.91 28.65
N LYS A 146 -14.15 14.07 29.85
CA LYS A 146 -13.40 13.90 31.10
C LYS A 146 -12.90 12.47 31.28
N ILE A 147 -13.75 11.47 31.00
CA ILE A 147 -13.35 10.07 31.05
C ILE A 147 -12.23 9.82 30.04
N PHE A 148 -12.34 10.36 28.83
CA PHE A 148 -11.28 10.23 27.83
C PHE A 148 -9.96 10.82 28.33
N GLU A 149 -9.95 12.09 28.76
CA GLU A 149 -8.76 12.80 29.27
C GLU A 149 -8.18 12.18 30.56
N GLU A 150 -8.97 11.44 31.33
CA GLU A 150 -8.52 10.76 32.56
C GLU A 150 -7.80 9.43 32.26
N PHE A 151 -8.21 8.73 31.21
CA PHE A 151 -7.71 7.39 30.88
C PHE A 151 -6.75 7.34 29.67
N PHE A 152 -6.75 8.37 28.81
CA PHE A 152 -5.97 8.43 27.55
C PHE A 152 -5.40 9.83 27.31
#